data_AF-A0A158CR24-F1
#
_entry.id   AF-A0A158CR24-F1
#
_cell.length_a   1.000
_cell.length_b   1.000
_cell.length_c   1.000
_cell.angle_alpha   90.00
_cell.angle_beta   90.00
_cell.angle_gamma   90.00
#
_symmetry.space_group_name_H-M   'P 1'
#
loop_
_entity.id
_entity.type
_entity.pdbx_description
1 polymer ?
#
loop_
_entity_poly.entity_id
_entity_poly.type
_entity_poly.pdbx_seq_one_letter_code
_entity_poly.pdbx_strand_id
1 'polypeptide(L)' 'MSQLFEIALERQPGGWVWAALLHTEGSTLVVGQSARAFPTEAAARHDAARALPVHYIKSLVHP' A
#
# COMPACT_ATOMS: atom_id res chain seq x y z
N MET A 1 -21.51 -0.94 -3.30
CA MET A 1 -20.19 -1.40 -3.75
C MET A 1 -19.12 -0.59 -3.04
N SER A 2 -18.69 -1.04 -1.87
CA SER A 2 -17.56 -0.42 -1.15
C SER A 2 -16.27 -1.08 -1.62
N GLN A 3 -15.45 -0.34 -2.35
CA GLN A 3 -14.07 -0.72 -2.61
C GLN A 3 -13.21 -0.07 -1.52
N LEU A 4 -12.41 -0.87 -0.81
CA LEU A 4 -11.48 -0.37 0.20
C LEU A 4 -10.06 -0.49 -0.32
N PHE A 5 -9.32 0.60 -0.25
CA PHE A 5 -7.91 0.62 -0.59
C PHE A 5 -7.06 0.64 0.69
N GLU A 6 -6.11 -0.29 0.78
CA GLU A 6 -5.20 -0.43 1.92
C GLU A 6 -3.75 -0.47 1.45
N ILE A 7 -2.84 0.11 2.26
CA ILE A 7 -1.40 -0.09 2.10
C ILE A 7 -0.93 -0.95 3.28
N ALA A 8 -0.61 -2.21 2.99
CA ALA A 8 0.00 -3.12 3.94
C ALA A 8 1.52 -2.89 3.96
N LEU A 9 2.10 -2.80 5.16
CA LEU A 9 3.54 -2.78 5.36
C LEU A 9 3.96 -3.99 6.18
N GLU A 10 5.01 -4.66 5.72
CA GLU A 10 5.51 -5.87 6.36
C GLU A 10 7.02 -5.77 6.58
N ARG A 11 7.46 -6.25 7.75
CA ARG A 11 8.88 -6.38 8.06
C ARG A 11 9.38 -7.76 7.60
N GLN A 12 10.27 -7.77 6.61
CA GLN A 12 10.91 -8.98 6.07
C GLN A 12 12.43 -8.98 6.33
N PRO A 13 13.10 -10.14 6.18
CA PRO A 13 14.56 -10.19 6.13
C PRO A 13 15.08 -9.22 5.04
N GLY A 14 15.95 -8.29 5.44
CA GLY A 14 16.50 -7.28 4.54
C GLY A 14 15.75 -5.95 4.48
N GLY A 15 14.56 -5.82 5.09
CA GLY A 15 13.90 -4.51 5.17
C GLY A 15 12.39 -4.53 5.36
N TRP A 16 11.78 -3.36 5.18
CA TRP A 16 10.34 -3.15 5.11
C TRP A 16 9.88 -3.19 3.66
N VAL A 17 8.83 -3.94 3.37
CA VAL A 17 8.17 -3.98 2.06
C VAL A 17 6.76 -3.42 2.19
N TRP A 18 6.18 -2.99 1.07
CA TRP A 18 4.80 -2.53 1.03
C TRP A 18 4.03 -3.18 -0.11
N ALA A 19 2.73 -3.40 0.10
CA ALA A 19 1.79 -3.82 -0.92
C ALA A 19 0.51 -2.97 -0.84
N ALA A 20 0.02 -2.55 -1.99
CA ALA A 20 -1.25 -1.86 -2.14
C ALA A 20 -2.33 -2.89 -2.47
N LEU A 21 -3.35 -2.94 -1.63
CA LEU A 21 -4.44 -3.91 -1.69
C LEU A 21 -5.74 -3.17 -2.04
N LEU A 22 -6.47 -3.73 -2.99
CA LEU A 22 -7.83 -3.33 -3.31
C LEU A 22 -8.78 -4.45 -2.87
N HIS A 23 -9.57 -4.19 -1.83
CA HIS A 23 -10.60 -5.09 -1.36
C HIS A 23 -11.91 -4.80 -2.09
N THR A 24 -12.46 -5.85 -2.70
CA THR A 24 -13.78 -5.86 -3.33
C THR A 24 -14.68 -6.85 -2.60
N GLU A 25 -15.96 -6.90 -2.96
CA GLU A 25 -16.92 -7.84 -2.37
C GLU A 25 -16.52 -9.29 -2.69
N GLY A 26 -15.77 -9.91 -1.77
CA GLY A 26 -15.31 -11.30 -1.85
C GLY A 26 -13.88 -11.52 -2.35
N SER A 27 -13.11 -10.47 -2.65
CA SER A 27 -11.72 -10.65 -3.10
C SER A 27 -10.78 -9.52 -2.68
N THR A 28 -9.49 -9.84 -2.60
CA THR A 28 -8.41 -8.88 -2.39
C THR A 28 -7.45 -8.95 -3.56
N LEU A 29 -7.19 -7.81 -4.21
CA LEU A 29 -6.28 -7.70 -5.35
C LEU A 29 -5.05 -6.88 -4.95
N VAL A 30 -3.86 -7.38 -5.29
CA VAL A 30 -2.63 -6.59 -5.19
C VAL A 30 -2.54 -5.70 -6.43
N VAL A 31 -2.63 -4.38 -6.24
CA VAL A 31 -2.62 -3.40 -7.33
C VAL A 31 -1.30 -2.62 -7.42
N GLY A 32 -0.41 -2.82 -6.45
CA GLY A 32 0.94 -2.27 -6.45
C GLY A 32 1.77 -2.89 -5.32
N GLN A 33 3.09 -2.92 -5.47
CA GLN A 33 3.98 -3.40 -4.41
C GLN A 33 5.37 -2.79 -4.57
N SER A 34 6.13 -2.79 -3.48
CA SER A 34 7.53 -2.39 -3.48
C SER A 34 8.38 -3.31 -4.36
N ALA A 35 9.24 -2.73 -5.19
CA ALA A 35 10.23 -3.49 -5.98
C ALA A 35 11.42 -4.00 -5.14
N ARG A 36 11.59 -3.49 -3.91
CA ARG A 36 12.69 -3.83 -3.00
C ARG A 36 12.28 -3.59 -1.55
N ALA A 37 13.04 -4.17 -0.63
CA ALA A 37 12.92 -3.87 0.79
C ALA A 37 13.61 -2.54 1.13
N PHE A 38 13.02 -1.79 2.06
CA PHE A 38 13.49 -0.50 2.55
C PHE A 38 14.08 -0.62 3.95
N PRO A 39 15.08 0.21 4.32
CA PRO A 39 15.71 0.10 5.63
C PRO A 39 14.75 0.43 6.78
N THR A 40 13.79 1.32 6.56
CA THR A 40 12.83 1.80 7.58
C THR A 40 11.39 1.75 7.07
N GLU A 41 10.44 1.65 8.01
CA GLU A 41 9.01 1.68 7.69
C GLU A 41 8.62 3.02 7.02
N ALA A 42 9.17 4.13 7.52
CA ALA A 42 8.93 5.46 6.95
C ALA A 42 9.37 5.57 5.48
N ALA A 43 10.50 4.94 5.11
CA ALA A 43 10.96 4.92 3.73
C ALA A 43 10.03 4.08 2.83
N ALA A 44 9.54 2.94 3.32
CA ALA A 44 8.56 2.14 2.60
C ALA A 44 7.22 2.89 2.41
N ARG A 45 6.73 3.59 3.45
CA ARG A 45 5.52 4.44 3.37
C ARG A 45 5.69 5.57 2.36
N HIS A 46 6.84 6.23 2.37
CA HIS A 46 7.13 7.31 1.43
C HIS A 46 7.18 6.82 -0.03
N ASP A 47 7.80 5.66 -0.26
CA ASP A 47 7.83 5.04 -1.59
C ASP A 47 6.41 4.65 -2.07
N ALA A 48 5.61 4.01 -1.21
CA ALA A 48 4.22 3.67 -1.51
C ALA A 48 3.40 4.91 -1.91
N ALA A 49 3.53 6.01 -1.17
CA ALA A 49 2.84 7.27 -1.45
C ALA A 49 3.27 7.89 -2.79
N ARG A 50 4.51 7.66 -3.25
CA ARG A 50 4.99 8.10 -4.56
C ARG A 50 4.54 7.20 -5.70
N ALA A 51 4.48 5.90 -5.46
CA ALA A 51 4.14 4.90 -6.47
C ALA A 51 2.63 4.88 -6.78
N LEU A 52 1.79 5.24 -5.81
CA LEU A 52 0.34 5.20 -5.94
C LEU A 52 -0.21 6.53 -6.47
N PRO A 53 -1.06 6.51 -7.52
CA PRO A 53 -1.73 7.71 -8.00
C PRO A 53 -2.51 8.43 -6.90
N VAL A 54 -2.50 9.76 -6.92
CA VAL A 54 -3.20 10.65 -5.94
C VAL A 54 -4.68 10.28 -5.73
N HIS A 55 -5.33 9.66 -6.72
CA HIS A 55 -6.72 9.19 -6.63
C HIS A 55 -6.93 8.07 -5.60
N TYR A 56 -5.91 7.24 -5.33
CA TYR A 56 -5.98 6.19 -4.30
C TYR A 56 -5.77 6.73 -2.89
N ILE A 57 -4.98 7.81 -2.74
CA ILE A 57 -4.68 8.46 -1.46
C ILE A 57 -5.92 9.16 -0.87
N LYS A 58 -6.83 9.65 -1.73
CA LYS A 58 -8.08 10.31 -1.30
C LYS A 58 -9.09 9.35 -0.64
N SER A 59 -8.97 8.04 -0.81
CA SER A 59 -9.86 7.08 -0.14
C SER A 59 -9.45 6.76 1.30
N LEU A 60 -8.29 7.24 1.77
CA LEU A 60 -7.82 7.11 3.15
C LEU A 60 -8.19 8.31 4.03
N VAL A 61 -8.81 9.34 3.46
CA VAL A 61 -9.20 10.57 4.18
C VAL A 61 -10.66 10.88 3.88
N HIS A 62 -11.57 10.17 4.54
CA HIS A 62 -12.88 10.72 4.88
C HIS A 62 -13.23 10.39 6.34
N PRO A 63 -13.92 11.33 7.03
CA PRO A 63 -13.91 11.51 8.49
C PRO A 63 -14.62 10.44 9.30
#